data_AF-A0AA34W8G1-F1
#
_entry.id   AF-A0AA34W8G1-F1
#
_cell.length_a   1.000
_cell.length_b   1.000
_cell.length_c   1.000
_cell.angle_alpha   90.00
_cell.angle_beta   90.00
_cell.angle_gamma   90.00
#
_symmetry.space_group_name_H-M   'P 1'
#
loop_
_entity.id
_entity.type
_entity.pdbx_description
1 polymer ?
#
loop_
_entity_poly.entity_id
_entity_poly.type
_entity_poly.pdbx_seq_one_letter_code
_entity_poly.pdbx_strand_id
1 'polypeptide(L)'
;MSTALDLATKYAECFAVEAQILSAIECLDLVRAAARETSRHLNNDVDGKSLEALSAAKRYLESSRDSVRSEMNKLRQEIVNKTSRGLP
;
A
#
# COMPACT_ATOMS: atom_id res chain seq x y z
N MET A 1 24.97 12.44 10.82
CA MET A 1 25.05 11.47 9.71
C MET A 1 23.99 10.39 9.97
N SER A 2 22.93 10.28 9.15
CA SER A 2 22.04 9.11 9.20
C SER A 2 22.88 7.87 8.91
N THR A 3 22.95 6.94 9.86
CA THR A 3 23.75 5.71 9.74
C THR A 3 23.16 4.82 8.65
N ALA A 4 23.95 3.94 8.04
CA ALA A 4 23.42 2.97 7.06
C ALA A 4 22.32 2.09 7.67
N LEU A 5 22.42 1.83 8.98
CA LEU A 5 21.40 1.15 9.77
C LEU A 5 20.09 1.94 9.83
N ASP A 6 20.13 3.25 10.09
CA ASP A 6 18.92 4.10 10.13
C ASP A 6 18.15 4.07 8.79
N LEU A 7 18.87 4.09 7.67
CA LEU A 7 18.25 4.00 6.34
C LEU A 7 17.66 2.61 6.07
N ALA A 8 18.36 1.55 6.48
CA ALA A 8 17.86 0.18 6.35
C ALA A 8 16.59 -0.04 7.20
N THR A 9 16.54 0.50 8.42
CA THR A 9 15.35 0.48 9.27
C THR A 9 14.17 1.19 8.61
N LYS A 10 14.37 2.41 8.10
CA LYS A 10 13.32 3.15 7.37
C LYS A 10 12.83 2.39 6.13
N TYR A 11 13.74 1.77 5.39
CA TYR A 11 13.37 0.96 4.23
C TYR A 11 12.50 -0.24 4.64
N ALA A 12 12.85 -0.94 5.71
CA ALA A 12 12.07 -2.06 6.24
C ALA A 12 10.68 -1.61 6.73
N GLU A 13 10.57 -0.45 7.38
CA GLU A 13 9.29 0.15 7.77
C GLU A 13 8.41 0.45 6.56
N CYS A 14 8.96 1.09 5.52
CA CYS A 14 8.21 1.35 4.29
C CYS A 14 7.76 0.06 3.61
N PHE A 15 8.60 -0.98 3.58
CA PHE A 15 8.24 -2.30 3.05
C PHE A 15 7.07 -2.92 3.82
N ALA A 16 7.09 -2.85 5.17
CA ALA A 16 6.00 -3.34 6.00
C ALA A 16 4.68 -2.59 5.74
N VAL A 17 4.75 -1.26 5.58
CA VAL A 17 3.59 -0.43 5.22
C VAL A 17 3.06 -0.81 3.83
N GLU A 18 3.92 -1.00 2.83
CA GLU A 18 3.51 -1.44 1.49
C GLU A 18 2.75 -2.78 1.55
N ALA A 19 3.26 -3.74 2.33
CA ALA A 19 2.62 -5.04 2.51
C ALA A 19 1.23 -4.92 3.17
N GLN A 20 1.08 -4.06 4.17
CA GLN A 20 -0.22 -3.79 4.80
C GLN A 20 -1.20 -3.13 3.83
N ILE A 21 -0.74 -2.20 3.00
CA ILE A 21 -1.58 -1.56 1.98
C ILE A 21 -2.06 -2.59 0.95
N LEU A 22 -1.19 -3.50 0.50
CA LEU A 22 -1.56 -4.57 -0.43
C LEU A 22 -2.65 -5.48 0.18
N SER A 23 -2.46 -5.91 1.43
CA SER A 23 -3.48 -6.71 2.13
C SER A 23 -4.81 -5.98 2.26
N ALA A 24 -4.79 -4.68 2.58
CA ALA A 24 -6.01 -3.88 2.67
C ALA A 24 -6.74 -3.73 1.32
N ILE A 25 -6.00 -3.61 0.22
CA ILE A 25 -6.58 -3.58 -1.14
C ILE A 25 -7.30 -4.91 -1.45
N GLU A 26 -6.68 -6.04 -1.14
CA GLU A 26 -7.28 -7.37 -1.33
C GLU A 26 -8.54 -7.54 -0.48
N CYS A 27 -8.51 -7.10 0.78
CA CYS A 27 -9.69 -7.09 1.64
C CYS A 27 -10.83 -6.23 1.06
N LEU A 28 -10.54 -5.05 0.51
CA LEU A 28 -11.55 -4.20 -0.12
C LEU A 28 -12.19 -4.87 -1.34
N ASP A 29 -11.41 -5.59 -2.15
CA ASP A 29 -11.94 -6.35 -3.29
C ASP A 29 -12.87 -7.48 -2.83
N LEU A 30 -12.50 -8.21 -1.77
CA LEU A 30 -13.35 -9.26 -1.17
C LEU A 30 -14.64 -8.68 -0.60
N VAL A 31 -14.56 -7.58 0.17
CA VAL A 31 -15.74 -6.91 0.74
C VAL A 31 -16.67 -6.41 -0.38
N ARG A 32 -16.11 -5.83 -1.44
CA ARG A 32 -16.90 -5.35 -2.58
C ARG A 32 -17.58 -6.50 -3.34
N ALA A 33 -16.88 -7.62 -3.51
CA ALA A 33 -17.46 -8.82 -4.12
C ALA A 33 -18.59 -9.41 -3.27
N ALA A 34 -18.38 -9.53 -1.96
CA ALA A 34 -19.38 -10.01 -1.01
C ALA A 34 -20.61 -9.10 -0.96
N ALA A 35 -20.42 -7.78 -0.99
CA ALA A 35 -21.52 -6.82 -1.06
C ALA A 35 -22.36 -7.03 -2.32
N ARG A 36 -21.73 -7.13 -3.50
CA ARG A 36 -22.42 -7.40 -4.77
C ARG A 36 -23.17 -8.73 -4.76
N GLU A 37 -22.59 -9.77 -4.18
CA GLU A 37 -23.24 -11.07 -4.09
C GLU A 37 -24.45 -11.04 -3.15
N THR A 38 -24.30 -10.38 -2.01
CA THR A 38 -25.38 -10.19 -1.03
C THR A 38 -26.54 -9.39 -1.63
N SER A 39 -26.23 -8.34 -2.41
CA SER A 39 -27.22 -7.59 -3.21
C SER A 39 -28.06 -8.51 -4.08
N ARG A 40 -27.38 -9.38 -4.84
CA ARG A 40 -27.99 -10.28 -5.82
C ARG A 40 -28.88 -11.31 -5.13
N HIS A 41 -28.43 -11.88 -4.01
CA HIS A 41 -29.19 -12.88 -3.27
C HIS A 41 -30.39 -12.29 -2.51
N LEU A 42 -30.26 -11.08 -1.97
CA LEU A 42 -31.33 -10.43 -1.21
C LEU A 42 -32.33 -9.68 -2.10
N ASN A 43 -32.12 -9.66 -3.43
CA ASN A 43 -32.90 -8.84 -4.37
C ASN A 43 -33.00 -7.36 -3.92
N ASN A 44 -31.98 -6.91 -3.19
CA ASN A 44 -31.85 -5.56 -2.68
C ASN A 44 -30.78 -4.86 -3.50
N ASP A 45 -31.05 -3.63 -3.91
CA ASP A 45 -30.01 -2.77 -4.48
C ASP A 45 -28.99 -2.48 -3.37
N VAL A 46 -27.76 -2.96 -3.55
CA VAL A 46 -26.64 -2.42 -2.79
C VAL A 46 -26.57 -0.95 -3.13
N ASP A 47 -26.63 -0.12 -2.09
CA ASP A 47 -26.50 1.32 -2.21
C ASP A 47 -25.25 1.63 -3.05
N GLY A 48 -25.47 2.19 -4.25
CA GLY A 48 -24.40 2.51 -5.20
C GLY A 48 -23.31 3.35 -4.54
N LYS A 49 -23.68 4.17 -3.54
CA LYS A 49 -22.74 4.96 -2.73
C LYS A 49 -21.77 4.12 -1.93
N SER A 50 -22.19 2.95 -1.44
CA SER A 50 -21.32 2.03 -0.70
C SER A 50 -20.28 1.37 -1.62
N LEU A 51 -20.67 0.97 -2.84
CA LEU A 51 -19.72 0.44 -3.82
C LEU A 51 -18.76 1.51 -4.35
N GLU A 52 -19.24 2.73 -4.52
CA GLU A 52 -18.43 3.88 -4.87
C GLU A 52 -17.44 4.22 -3.75
N ALA A 53 -17.86 4.23 -2.48
CA ALA A 53 -16.99 4.45 -1.34
C ALA A 53 -15.88 3.39 -1.23
N LEU A 54 -16.21 2.11 -1.40
CA LEU A 54 -15.22 1.03 -1.45
C LEU A 54 -14.24 1.20 -2.62
N SER A 55 -14.73 1.65 -3.78
CA SER A 55 -13.88 1.91 -4.95
C SER A 55 -12.97 3.13 -4.73
N ALA A 56 -13.45 4.18 -4.07
CA ALA A 56 -12.66 5.35 -3.71
C ALA A 56 -11.57 4.99 -2.68
N ALA A 57 -11.91 4.21 -1.65
CA ALA A 57 -10.96 3.70 -0.67
C ALA A 57 -9.85 2.87 -1.33
N LYS A 58 -10.20 2.00 -2.29
CA LYS A 58 -9.22 1.22 -3.05
C LYS A 58 -8.26 2.12 -3.82
N ARG A 59 -8.78 3.10 -4.57
CA ARG A 59 -7.94 4.04 -5.35
C ARG A 59 -7.01 4.85 -4.46
N TYR A 60 -7.49 5.27 -3.28
CA TYR A 60 -6.66 5.96 -2.29
C TYR A 60 -5.49 5.08 -1.82
N LEU A 61 -5.76 3.82 -1.48
CA LEU A 61 -4.72 2.87 -1.08
C LEU A 61 -3.74 2.57 -2.21
N GLU A 62 -4.21 2.43 -3.45
CA GLU A 62 -3.34 2.28 -4.62
C GLU A 62 -2.40 3.48 -4.79
N SER A 63 -2.92 4.70 -4.67
CA SER A 63 -2.10 5.93 -4.72
C SER A 63 -1.12 6.04 -3.53
N SER A 64 -1.53 5.57 -2.35
CA SER A 64 -0.68 5.55 -1.16
C SER A 64 0.48 4.56 -1.33
N ARG A 65 0.20 3.35 -1.84
CA ARG A 65 1.22 2.35 -2.19
C ARG A 65 2.24 2.90 -3.18
N ASP A 66 1.79 3.58 -4.23
CA ASP A 66 2.69 4.11 -5.25
C ASP A 66 3.62 5.20 -4.65
N SER A 67 3.11 5.98 -3.70
CA SER A 67 3.90 6.95 -2.94
C SER A 67 4.93 6.26 -2.04
N VAL A 68 4.54 5.22 -1.31
CA VAL A 68 5.44 4.42 -0.46
C VAL A 68 6.55 3.76 -1.29
N ARG A 69 6.23 3.21 -2.46
CA ARG A 69 7.22 2.64 -3.39
C ARG A 69 8.22 3.68 -3.89
N SER A 70 7.76 4.90 -4.15
CA SER A 70 8.64 6.01 -4.54
C SER A 70 9.66 6.30 -3.44
N GLU A 71 9.21 6.39 -2.18
CA GLU A 71 10.10 6.60 -1.03
C GLU A 71 11.05 5.42 -0.80
N MET A 72 10.58 4.19 -0.94
CA MET A 72 11.44 3.00 -0.87
C MET A 72 12.55 3.02 -1.92
N ASN A 73 12.24 3.43 -3.15
CA ASN A 73 13.24 3.54 -4.21
C ASN A 73 14.30 4.61 -3.88
N LYS A 74 13.91 5.75 -3.30
CA LYS A 74 14.85 6.77 -2.83
C LYS A 74 15.74 6.24 -1.71
N LEU A 75 15.15 5.62 -0.69
CA LEU A 75 15.89 5.01 0.43
C LEU A 75 16.88 3.96 -0.07
N ARG A 76 16.46 3.10 -1.01
CA ARG A 76 17.34 2.10 -1.62
C ARG A 76 18.54 2.74 -2.32
N GLN A 77 18.33 3.81 -3.08
CA GLN A 77 19.43 4.55 -3.73
C GLN A 77 20.39 5.18 -2.71
N GLU A 78 19.86 5.78 -1.64
CA GLU A 78 20.68 6.36 -0.58
C GLU A 78 21.53 5.33 0.17
N ILE A 79 20.95 4.15 0.45
CA ILE A 79 21.66 3.02 1.06
C ILE A 79 22.83 2.62 0.15
N VAL A 80 22.56 2.35 -1.14
CA VAL A 80 23.60 1.96 -2.11
C VAL A 80 24.69 3.01 -2.22
N ASN A 81 24.33 4.30 -2.27
CA ASN A 81 25.30 5.39 -2.39
C ASN A 81 26.21 5.48 -1.15
N LYS A 82 25.67 5.23 0.05
CA LYS A 82 26.45 5.25 1.30
C LYS A 82 27.32 4.02 1.47
N THR A 83 26.83 2.84 1.10
CA THR A 83 27.65 1.61 1.14
C THR A 83 28.73 1.62 0.06
N SER A 84 28.47 2.19 -1.12
CA SER A 84 29.47 2.30 -2.21
C SER A 84 30.55 3.35 -1.92
N ARG A 85 30.24 4.39 -1.14
CA ARG A 85 31.21 5.41 -0.70
C ARG A 85 31.99 5.01 0.57
N GLY A 86 31.73 3.82 1.10
CA GLY A 86 32.37 3.24 2.29
C GLY A 86 33.38 2.14 1.97
N LEU A 87 34.03 2.18 0.80
CA LEU A 87 35.26 1.40 0.57
C LEU A 87 36.44 2.18 1.20
N PRO A 88 37.28 1.54 2.03
CA PRO A 88 38.58 2.10 2.39
C PRO A 88 39.46 2.35 1.15
#